data_AF-A0A5C6U4N4-F1
#
_entry.id   AF-A0A5C6U4N4-F1
#
_cell.length_a   1.000
_cell.length_b   1.000
_cell.length_c   1.000
_cell.angle_alpha   90.00
_cell.angle_beta   90.00
_cell.angle_gamma   90.00
#
_symmetry.space_group_name_H-M   'P 1'
#
loop_
_entity.id
_entity.type
_entity.pdbx_description
1 polymer ?
#
loop_
_entity_poly.entity_id
_entity_poly.type
_entity_poly.pdbx_seq_one_letter_code
_entity_poly.pdbx_strand_id
1 'polypeptide(L)'
;MTALPRGQRIIIALSIHILRTGVARCSDTRVDSAEVRLALRCLLPHCPKRWPLELYWDAAQQENEIGRAQGVTAAFNGIVRQLRRAGRYEESIVPVQ
;
A
#
# COMPACT_ATOMS: atom_id res chain seq x y z
N MET A 1 -13.45 20.23 -2.66
CA MET A 1 -12.17 19.48 -2.60
C MET A 1 -11.52 19.59 -3.96
N THR A 2 -10.36 20.24 -4.07
CA THR A 2 -9.61 20.30 -5.33
C THR A 2 -9.13 18.90 -5.69
N ALA A 3 -9.40 18.46 -6.93
CA ALA A 3 -8.97 17.16 -7.40
C ALA A 3 -7.42 17.10 -7.38
N LEU A 4 -6.86 15.98 -6.92
CA LEU A 4 -5.42 15.77 -6.93
C LEU A 4 -4.88 15.89 -8.38
N PRO A 5 -3.71 16.51 -8.59
CA PRO A 5 -3.04 16.51 -9.88
C PRO A 5 -2.91 15.10 -10.47
N ARG A 6 -3.02 14.96 -11.79
CA ARG A 6 -2.95 13.65 -12.49
C ARG A 6 -1.71 12.85 -12.08
N GLY A 7 -0.53 13.46 -12.03
CA GLY A 7 0.70 12.79 -11.63
C GLY A 7 0.63 12.19 -10.23
N GLN A 8 0.02 12.91 -9.27
CA GLN A 8 -0.13 12.43 -7.90
C GLN A 8 -1.10 11.25 -7.81
N ARG A 9 -2.19 11.25 -8.59
CA ARG A 9 -3.10 10.10 -8.70
C ARG A 9 -2.40 8.87 -9.28
N ILE A 10 -1.57 9.05 -10.30
CA ILE A 10 -0.78 7.95 -10.89
C ILE A 10 0.20 7.37 -9.85
N ILE A 11 0.92 8.23 -9.12
CA ILE A 11 1.85 7.78 -8.06
C ILE A 11 1.12 6.98 -6.98
N ILE A 12 -0.06 7.44 -6.54
CA ILE A 12 -0.88 6.70 -5.56
C ILE A 12 -1.28 5.34 -6.13
N ALA A 13 -1.79 5.29 -7.37
CA ALA A 13 -2.21 4.04 -8.00
C ALA A 13 -1.05 3.03 -8.14
N LEU A 14 0.11 3.48 -8.60
CA LEU A 14 1.32 2.64 -8.71
C LEU A 14 1.81 2.16 -7.34
N SER A 15 1.80 3.04 -6.34
CA SER A 15 2.17 2.67 -4.97
C SER A 15 1.25 1.58 -4.43
N ILE A 16 -0.07 1.70 -4.64
CA ILE A 16 -1.03 0.67 -4.23
C ILE A 16 -0.84 -0.64 -5.00
N HIS A 17 -0.51 -0.57 -6.29
CA HIS A 17 -0.20 -1.76 -7.08
C HIS A 17 1.02 -2.52 -6.52
N ILE A 18 2.11 -1.81 -6.19
CA ILE A 18 3.30 -2.41 -5.58
C ILE A 18 2.95 -3.12 -4.27
N LEU A 19 2.19 -2.45 -3.39
CA LEU A 19 1.77 -3.05 -2.11
C LEU A 19 0.85 -4.26 -2.33
N ARG A 20 -0.04 -4.23 -3.32
CA ARG A 20 -0.90 -5.38 -3.66
C ARG A 20 -0.06 -6.59 -4.11
N THR A 21 0.97 -6.37 -4.90
CA THR A 21 1.92 -7.43 -5.28
C THR A 21 2.66 -7.98 -4.06
N GLY A 22 3.01 -7.13 -3.09
CA GLY A 22 3.56 -7.57 -1.81
C GLY A 22 2.58 -8.47 -1.04
N VAL A 23 1.31 -8.09 -0.93
CA VAL A 23 0.26 -8.95 -0.34
C VAL A 23 0.19 -10.32 -1.03
N ALA A 24 0.27 -10.37 -2.36
CA ALA A 24 0.18 -11.62 -3.10
C ALA A 24 1.37 -12.57 -2.87
N ARG A 25 2.55 -12.04 -2.49
CA ARG A 25 3.81 -12.81 -2.33
C ARG A 25 4.22 -13.02 -0.88
N CYS A 26 3.51 -12.42 0.07
CA CYS A 26 3.94 -12.37 1.45
C CYS A 26 3.91 -13.73 2.16
N SER A 27 3.20 -14.74 1.64
CA SER A 27 3.29 -16.11 2.16
C SER A 27 4.63 -16.76 1.81
N ASP A 28 5.17 -16.52 0.62
CA ASP A 28 6.36 -17.23 0.14
C ASP A 28 7.66 -16.64 0.69
N THR A 29 7.71 -15.31 0.82
CA THR A 29 8.95 -14.61 1.17
C THR A 29 8.68 -13.27 1.85
N ARG A 30 9.75 -12.68 2.37
CA ARG A 30 9.74 -11.30 2.86
C ARG A 30 9.47 -10.34 1.71
N VAL A 31 8.70 -9.30 1.99
CA VAL A 31 8.25 -8.33 0.98
C VAL A 31 8.73 -6.92 1.29
N ASP A 32 9.85 -6.80 2.02
CA ASP A 32 10.50 -5.54 2.35
C ASP A 32 11.49 -5.09 1.28
N SER A 33 11.03 -5.08 0.03
CA SER A 33 11.84 -4.62 -1.11
C SER A 33 11.96 -3.09 -1.16
N ALA A 34 12.91 -2.58 -1.94
CA ALA A 34 13.09 -1.13 -2.09
C ALA A 34 11.85 -0.45 -2.70
N GLU A 35 11.15 -1.13 -3.61
CA GLU A 35 9.92 -0.63 -4.23
C GLU A 35 8.80 -0.48 -3.19
N VAL A 36 8.67 -1.45 -2.28
CA VAL A 36 7.68 -1.39 -1.18
C VAL A 36 7.96 -0.21 -0.26
N ARG A 37 9.23 0.00 0.13
CA ARG A 37 9.62 1.15 0.94
C ARG A 37 9.31 2.48 0.27
N LEU A 38 9.60 2.59 -1.03
CA LEU A 38 9.29 3.78 -1.83
C LEU A 38 7.77 4.01 -1.92
N ALA A 39 6.99 2.96 -2.19
CA ALA A 39 5.53 3.04 -2.27
C ALA A 39 4.93 3.55 -0.96
N LEU A 40 5.35 3.02 0.19
CA LEU A 40 4.92 3.51 1.51
C LEU A 40 5.26 4.99 1.71
N ARG A 41 6.47 5.40 1.32
CA ARG A 41 6.91 6.80 1.43
C ARG A 41 6.09 7.76 0.56
N CYS A 42 5.69 7.33 -0.63
CA CYS A 42 4.81 8.07 -1.54
C CYS A 42 3.39 8.22 -0.99
N LEU A 43 2.88 7.23 -0.23
CA LEU A 43 1.55 7.27 0.37
C LEU A 43 1.48 8.04 1.68
N LEU A 44 2.61 8.29 2.34
CA LEU A 44 2.70 9.02 3.61
C LEU A 44 1.94 10.38 3.63
N PRO A 45 2.08 11.29 2.64
CA PRO A 45 1.32 12.55 2.63
C PRO A 45 -0.19 12.37 2.36
N HIS A 46 -0.60 11.19 1.90
CA HIS A 46 -1.98 10.90 1.50
C HIS A 46 -2.79 10.17 2.56
N CYS A 47 -2.12 9.62 3.57
CA CYS A 47 -2.73 8.83 4.62
C CYS A 47 -2.90 9.68 5.90
N PRO A 48 -4.13 9.96 6.36
CA PRO A 48 -4.34 10.69 7.61
C PRO A 48 -3.82 9.92 8.84
N LYS A 49 -3.85 8.58 8.80
CA LYS A 49 -3.32 7.73 9.85
C LYS A 49 -2.05 7.04 9.36
N ARG A 50 -0.97 7.14 10.13
CA ARG A 50 0.33 6.52 9.81
C ARG A 50 0.42 5.04 10.16
N TRP A 51 -0.31 4.62 11.20
CA TRP A 51 -0.25 3.23 11.70
C TRP A 51 -0.42 2.15 10.61
N PRO A 52 -1.25 2.29 9.55
CA PRO A 52 -1.33 1.26 8.52
C PRO A 52 -0.05 1.16 7.67
N LEU A 53 0.64 2.28 7.45
CA LEU A 53 1.91 2.30 6.72
C LEU A 53 3.04 1.71 7.57
N GLU A 54 3.07 2.05 8.86
CA GLU A 54 4.01 1.50 9.84
C GLU A 54 3.79 -0.01 10.03
N LEU A 55 2.54 -0.45 10.20
CA LEU A 55 2.21 -1.87 10.29
C LEU A 55 2.62 -2.64 9.03
N TYR A 56 2.41 -2.07 7.84
CA TYR A 56 2.86 -2.72 6.60
C TYR A 56 4.39 -2.87 6.61
N TRP A 57 5.11 -1.79 6.95
CA TRP A 57 6.56 -1.78 7.02
C TRP A 57 7.07 -2.88 7.96
N ASP A 58 6.56 -2.93 9.18
CA ASP A 58 7.01 -3.88 10.19
C ASP A 58 6.66 -5.32 9.79
N ALA A 59 5.44 -5.55 9.31
CA ALA A 59 4.99 -6.88 8.90
C ALA A 59 5.78 -7.43 7.71
N ALA A 60 6.12 -6.59 6.73
CA ALA A 60 6.83 -7.00 5.52
C ALA A 60 8.21 -7.65 5.79
N GLN A 61 8.82 -7.32 6.93
CA GLN A 61 10.14 -7.81 7.37
C GLN A 61 10.07 -9.07 8.22
N GLN A 62 8.88 -9.47 8.68
CA GLN A 62 8.74 -10.60 9.59
C GLN A 62 9.12 -11.91 8.93
N GLU A 63 9.76 -12.81 9.67
CA GLU A 63 10.12 -14.15 9.17
C GLU A 63 8.96 -15.13 9.29
N ASN A 64 8.14 -14.99 10.34
CA ASN A 64 6.93 -15.77 10.54
C ASN A 64 5.93 -15.50 9.39
N GLU A 65 5.74 -16.49 8.53
CA GLU A 65 4.80 -16.45 7.41
C GLU A 65 3.41 -15.99 7.81
N ILE A 66 2.81 -16.63 8.83
CA ILE A 66 1.42 -16.37 9.21
C ILE A 66 1.29 -14.93 9.73
N GLY A 67 2.21 -14.51 10.60
CA GLY A 67 2.24 -13.15 11.14
C GLY A 67 2.44 -12.10 10.04
N ARG A 68 3.37 -12.36 9.13
CA ARG A 68 3.64 -11.50 7.96
C ARG A 68 2.41 -11.37 7.08
N ALA A 69 1.82 -12.49 6.66
CA ALA A 69 0.68 -12.49 5.75
C ALA A 69 -0.54 -11.77 6.35
N GLN A 70 -0.84 -12.02 7.63
CA GLN A 70 -1.90 -11.33 8.35
C GLN A 70 -1.62 -9.83 8.49
N GLY A 71 -0.40 -9.47 8.93
CA GLY A 71 0.00 -8.07 9.14
C GLY A 71 -0.01 -7.25 7.86
N VAL A 72 0.62 -7.76 6.79
CA VAL A 72 0.67 -7.14 5.47
C VAL A 72 -0.74 -6.94 4.89
N THR A 73 -1.60 -7.96 4.98
CA THR A 73 -2.98 -7.89 4.49
C THR A 73 -3.83 -6.89 5.28
N ALA A 74 -3.75 -6.92 6.62
CA ALA A 74 -4.49 -6.00 7.47
C ALA A 74 -4.05 -4.54 7.25
N ALA A 75 -2.75 -4.31 7.14
CA ALA A 75 -2.17 -3.01 6.85
C ALA A 75 -2.62 -2.49 5.48
N PHE A 76 -2.53 -3.29 4.43
CA PHE A 76 -2.98 -2.95 3.08
C PHE A 76 -4.45 -2.53 3.05
N ASN A 77 -5.32 -3.31 3.69
CA ASN A 77 -6.74 -2.98 3.79
C ASN A 77 -6.98 -1.65 4.53
N GLY A 78 -6.20 -1.38 5.59
CA GLY A 78 -6.21 -0.11 6.29
C GLY A 78 -5.82 1.07 5.39
N ILE A 79 -4.76 0.93 4.60
CA ILE A 79 -4.28 1.93 3.63
C ILE A 79 -5.33 2.22 2.57
N VAL A 80 -5.84 1.18 1.90
CA VAL A 80 -6.86 1.34 0.84
C VAL A 80 -8.12 2.00 1.38
N ARG A 81 -8.59 1.57 2.56
CA ARG A 81 -9.79 2.14 3.20
C ARG A 81 -9.65 3.63 3.49
N GLN A 82 -8.51 4.09 3.99
CA GLN A 82 -8.32 5.51 4.28
C GLN A 82 -8.17 6.36 3.02
N LEU A 83 -7.51 5.84 1.98
CA LEU A 83 -7.39 6.55 0.70
C LEU A 83 -8.73 6.69 -0.01
N ARG A 84 -9.58 5.65 0.02
CA ARG A 84 -10.96 5.69 -0.50
C ARG A 84 -11.80 6.73 0.24
N ARG A 85 -11.75 6.72 1.59
CA ARG A 85 -12.46 7.71 2.42
C ARG A 85 -12.01 9.15 2.15
N ALA A 86 -10.76 9.35 1.76
CA ALA A 86 -10.21 10.65 1.40
C ALA A 86 -10.50 11.04 -0.07
N GLY A 87 -11.15 10.19 -0.87
CA GLY A 87 -11.37 10.42 -2.30
C GLY A 87 -10.07 10.44 -3.13
N ARG A 88 -9.01 9.77 -2.64
CA ARG A 88 -7.66 9.81 -3.24
C ARG A 88 -7.32 8.57 -4.05
N TYR A 89 -8.10 7.51 -3.89
CA TYR A 89 -7.95 6.26 -4.61
C TYR A 89 -9.34 5.68 -4.87
N GLU A 90 -9.70 5.56 -6.14
CA GLU A 90 -10.76 4.67 -6.59
C GLU A 90 -10.09 3.51 -7.28
N GLU A 91 -10.59 2.30 -7.06
CA GLU A 91 -10.11 1.12 -7.77
C GLU A 91 -10.69 1.17 -9.18
N SER A 92 -10.18 2.10 -10.00
CA SER A 92 -10.42 2.08 -11.43
C SER A 92 -9.65 0.90 -11.98
N ILE A 93 -10.37 -0.01 -12.62
CA ILE A 93 -9.85 -1.14 -13.39
C ILE A 93 -9.04 -0.54 -14.54
N VAL A 94 -7.78 -0.18 -14.29
CA VAL A 94 -6.86 0.19 -15.36
C VAL A 94 -6.22 -1.11 -15.79
N PRO A 95 -6.52 -1.66 -16.98
CA PRO A 95 -5.70 -2.73 -17.51
C PRO A 95 -4.29 -2.15 -17.63
N VAL A 96 -3.35 -2.79 -16.95
CA VAL A 96 -1.93 -2.60 -17.27
C VAL A 96 -1.81 -3.02 -18.73
N GLN A 97 -1.71 -2.04 -19.63
CA GLN A 97 -1.43 -2.28 -21.05
C GLN A 97 -0.01 -2.80 -21.20
#